data_AF-A0A942PUP4-F1
#
_entry.id   AF-A0A942PUP4-F1
#
_cell.length_a   1.000
_cell.length_b   1.000
_cell.length_c   1.000
_cell.angle_alpha   90.00
_cell.angle_beta   90.00
_cell.angle_gamma   90.00
#
_symmetry.space_group_name_H-M   'P 1'
#
loop_
_entity.id
_entity.type
_entity.pdbx_description
1 polymer ?
#
loop_
_entity_poly.entity_id
_entity_poly.type
_entity_poly.pdbx_seq_one_letter_code
_entity_poly.pdbx_strand_id
1 'polypeptide(L)'
;MMLCRHVVALVLLFLAAGTANAETIGLRFVVDNDLVAGRMQRPSIQTALGKWVAELNGYYRDSEVNLQAEIVAVDFTAVGSKEVMQILEDMAKERNGFTAMFGRADEFGADYTVAVVSHLLIRGKLGCGRAFAVNKTLEAISISRTAFAAIDFACGAHTLAHELGHLMGLNHGSLVDQCDPGKNHTVAIAPYALGYGVGNCDGKPQAGEFGDIMVGGWMRQINGNGKGNLPIFSNPRIRDSRCGLEGICGDPISGDAARALNENARRYAAHEEPDVHVLYYEDAALRACIVEKYRGTEIADLSELACPLASIVSLAGMERLMALRNIDLAGNDIRDASPLEMLPAEKILRLDLRGNHRISCQSLDRLSAKLSGKLVRPATCRAVGR
;
A
#
# COMPACT_ATOMS: atom_id res chain seq x y z
N MET A 1 -39.74 58.02 -8.65
CA MET A 1 -38.52 57.30 -8.19
C MET A 1 -38.96 56.11 -7.34
N MET A 2 -39.14 54.94 -7.95
CA MET A 2 -39.44 53.69 -7.26
C MET A 2 -38.25 52.75 -7.52
N LEU A 3 -37.47 52.48 -6.48
CA LEU A 3 -36.30 51.60 -6.54
C LEU A 3 -36.76 50.13 -6.59
N CYS A 4 -36.34 49.44 -7.65
CA CYS A 4 -36.49 48.01 -7.84
C CYS A 4 -35.37 47.27 -7.07
N ARG A 5 -35.70 46.66 -5.92
CA ARG A 5 -34.75 45.82 -5.15
C ARG A 5 -34.68 44.42 -5.77
N HIS A 6 -33.57 44.13 -6.44
CA HIS A 6 -33.23 42.79 -6.90
C HIS A 6 -32.70 41.98 -5.72
N VAL A 7 -33.40 40.91 -5.35
CA VAL A 7 -32.91 39.89 -4.41
C VAL A 7 -32.12 38.88 -5.23
N VAL A 8 -30.79 38.90 -5.10
CA VAL A 8 -29.92 37.86 -5.64
C VAL A 8 -29.96 36.69 -4.65
N ALA A 9 -30.59 35.59 -5.06
CA ALA A 9 -30.54 34.33 -4.32
C ALA A 9 -29.15 33.71 -4.49
N LEU A 10 -28.36 33.74 -3.42
CA LEU A 10 -27.07 33.05 -3.35
C LEU A 10 -27.34 31.55 -3.21
N VAL A 11 -27.23 30.81 -4.31
CA VAL A 11 -27.25 29.34 -4.30
C VAL A 11 -25.92 28.87 -3.72
N LEU A 12 -25.91 28.50 -2.44
CA LEU A 12 -24.82 27.72 -1.87
C LEU A 12 -24.85 26.31 -2.50
N LEU A 13 -23.98 26.07 -3.46
CA LEU A 13 -23.59 24.70 -3.82
C LEU A 13 -22.81 24.11 -2.64
N PHE A 14 -23.46 23.26 -1.86
CA PHE A 14 -22.75 22.29 -1.04
C PHE A 14 -22.11 21.28 -1.99
N LEU A 15 -20.84 21.48 -2.32
CA LEU A 15 -19.98 20.41 -2.83
C LEU A 15 -19.83 19.41 -1.68
N ALA A 16 -20.56 18.30 -1.75
CA ALA A 16 -20.23 17.12 -0.97
C ALA A 16 -18.81 16.71 -1.38
N ALA A 17 -17.83 17.00 -0.53
CA ALA A 17 -16.50 16.42 -0.64
C ALA A 17 -16.70 14.91 -0.54
N GLY A 18 -16.69 14.22 -1.67
CA GLY A 18 -16.58 12.77 -1.68
C GLY A 18 -15.34 12.43 -0.87
N THR A 19 -15.50 11.65 0.20
CA THR A 19 -14.37 11.02 0.87
C THR A 19 -13.72 10.12 -0.18
N ALA A 20 -12.68 10.62 -0.85
CA ALA A 20 -11.83 9.78 -1.66
C ALA A 20 -11.30 8.70 -0.71
N ASN A 21 -11.64 7.45 -0.97
CA ASN A 21 -11.09 6.34 -0.20
C ASN A 21 -9.56 6.38 -0.38
N ALA A 22 -8.82 6.16 0.71
CA ALA A 22 -7.37 6.06 0.64
C ALA A 22 -6.99 4.91 -0.30
N GLU A 23 -6.02 5.14 -1.19
CA GLU A 23 -5.49 4.10 -2.07
C GLU A 23 -4.61 3.15 -1.23
N THR A 24 -4.64 1.85 -1.53
CA THR A 24 -3.94 0.83 -0.73
C THR A 24 -2.65 0.39 -1.40
N ILE A 25 -1.51 0.52 -0.72
CA ILE A 25 -0.24 -0.01 -1.18
C ILE A 25 0.03 -1.38 -0.53
N GLY A 26 0.46 -2.34 -1.34
CA GLY A 26 0.92 -3.65 -0.91
C GLY A 26 2.38 -3.62 -0.48
N LEU A 27 2.66 -4.01 0.77
CA LEU A 27 4.02 -4.15 1.29
C LEU A 27 4.41 -5.62 1.42
N ARG A 28 5.52 -5.97 0.78
CA ARG A 28 6.19 -7.26 0.98
C ARG A 28 7.46 -7.06 1.81
N PHE A 29 7.60 -7.85 2.86
CA PHE A 29 8.82 -7.88 3.67
C PHE A 29 9.66 -9.11 3.36
N VAL A 30 10.95 -8.91 3.10
CA VAL A 30 11.95 -9.97 2.99
C VAL A 30 12.85 -9.91 4.20
N VAL A 31 12.61 -10.79 5.17
CA VAL A 31 13.24 -10.76 6.48
C VAL A 31 14.45 -11.68 6.51
N ASP A 32 15.57 -11.16 6.99
CA ASP A 32 16.79 -11.92 7.20
C ASP A 32 16.63 -12.99 8.30
N ASN A 33 17.08 -14.21 8.02
CA ASN A 33 17.05 -15.34 8.94
C ASN A 33 17.86 -15.08 10.22
N ASP A 34 18.86 -14.19 10.19
CA ASP A 34 19.63 -13.81 11.38
C ASP A 34 18.75 -13.21 12.50
N LEU A 35 17.67 -12.51 12.15
CA LEU A 35 16.70 -11.99 13.13
C LEU A 35 16.01 -13.13 13.90
N VAL A 36 15.80 -14.27 13.24
CA VAL A 36 15.20 -15.47 13.85
C VAL A 36 16.25 -16.22 14.69
N ALA A 37 17.48 -16.31 14.20
CA ALA A 37 18.59 -16.93 14.93
C ALA A 37 18.94 -16.18 16.23
N GLY A 38 18.65 -14.88 16.30
CA GLY A 38 18.90 -13.98 17.43
C GLY A 38 17.91 -14.04 18.60
N ARG A 39 17.07 -15.10 18.72
CA ARG A 39 16.04 -15.37 19.75
C ARG A 39 14.59 -14.92 19.44
N MET A 40 14.32 -14.26 18.31
CA MET A 40 12.95 -13.93 17.94
C MET A 40 12.30 -15.05 17.11
N GLN A 41 11.03 -15.32 17.35
CA GLN A 41 10.28 -16.29 16.53
C GLN A 41 9.64 -15.59 15.33
N ARG A 42 9.48 -16.29 14.20
CA ARG A 42 8.82 -15.75 12.99
C ARG A 42 7.46 -15.08 13.28
N PRO A 43 6.55 -15.63 14.12
CA PRO A 43 5.30 -14.97 14.46
C PRO A 43 5.48 -13.64 15.22
N SER A 44 6.51 -13.54 16.06
CA SER A 44 6.82 -12.29 16.78
C SER A 44 7.30 -11.20 15.83
N ILE A 45 8.11 -11.56 14.84
CA ILE A 45 8.55 -10.66 13.78
C ILE A 45 7.35 -10.20 12.95
N GLN A 46 6.50 -11.12 12.50
CA GLN A 46 5.27 -10.78 11.74
C GLN A 46 4.37 -9.84 12.54
N THR A 47 4.21 -10.08 13.85
CA THR A 47 3.46 -9.19 14.75
C THR A 47 4.10 -7.79 14.81
N ALA A 48 5.43 -7.70 14.88
CA ALA A 48 6.12 -6.42 14.90
C ALA A 48 5.97 -5.66 13.56
N LEU A 49 6.10 -6.35 12.43
CA LEU A 49 5.86 -5.76 11.10
C LEU A 49 4.41 -5.26 10.96
N GLY A 50 3.43 -6.02 11.47
CA GLY A 50 2.03 -5.57 11.52
C GLY A 50 1.85 -4.28 12.34
N LYS A 51 2.57 -4.13 13.46
CA LYS A 51 2.60 -2.87 14.22
C LYS A 51 3.24 -1.74 13.42
N TRP A 52 4.32 -2.00 12.68
CA TRP A 52 4.93 -0.96 11.85
C TRP A 52 3.98 -0.45 10.78
N VAL A 53 3.25 -1.33 10.11
CA VAL A 53 2.26 -0.94 9.10
C VAL A 53 1.10 -0.17 9.73
N ALA A 54 0.65 -0.56 10.94
CA ALA A 54 -0.36 0.20 11.67
C ALA A 54 0.12 1.62 12.05
N GLU A 55 1.38 1.76 12.46
CA GLU A 55 2.01 3.06 12.75
C GLU A 55 2.21 3.91 11.48
N LEU A 56 2.69 3.31 10.39
CA LEU A 56 2.78 3.95 9.07
C LEU A 56 1.44 4.52 8.62
N ASN A 57 0.37 3.75 8.77
CA ASN A 57 -0.99 4.20 8.48
C ASN A 57 -1.45 5.32 9.43
N GLY A 58 -0.94 5.34 10.66
CA GLY A 58 -1.08 6.47 11.57
C GLY A 58 -0.42 7.73 11.01
N TYR A 59 0.82 7.62 10.55
CA TYR A 59 1.56 8.74 9.96
C TYR A 59 0.87 9.29 8.72
N TYR A 60 0.35 8.43 7.84
CA TYR A 60 -0.44 8.89 6.69
C TYR A 60 -1.70 9.66 7.11
N ARG A 61 -2.50 9.12 8.03
CA ARG A 61 -3.70 9.82 8.51
C ARG A 61 -3.38 11.15 9.18
N ASP A 62 -2.40 11.14 10.08
CA ASP A 62 -1.99 12.33 10.85
C ASP A 62 -1.38 13.40 9.94
N SER A 63 -0.96 13.03 8.72
CA SER A 63 -0.41 13.93 7.69
C SER A 63 -1.43 14.35 6.62
N GLU A 64 -2.69 13.91 6.73
CA GLU A 64 -3.73 14.04 5.68
C GLU A 64 -3.31 13.43 4.32
N VAL A 65 -2.65 12.27 4.36
CA VAL A 65 -2.28 11.48 3.19
C VAL A 65 -3.35 10.41 2.92
N ASN A 66 -3.79 10.32 1.67
CA ASN A 66 -4.80 9.40 1.14
C ASN A 66 -4.18 8.07 0.70
N LEU A 67 -3.29 7.54 1.52
CA LEU A 67 -2.67 6.23 1.36
C LEU A 67 -2.91 5.39 2.61
N GLN A 68 -3.06 4.09 2.41
CA GLN A 68 -2.96 3.09 3.44
C GLN A 68 -2.07 1.95 2.95
N ALA A 69 -1.37 1.30 3.86
CA ALA A 69 -0.51 0.17 3.57
C ALA A 69 -1.09 -1.12 4.16
N GLU A 70 -0.91 -2.23 3.46
CA GLU A 70 -1.18 -3.57 3.94
C GLU A 70 0.03 -4.50 3.73
N ILE A 71 0.10 -5.58 4.51
CA ILE A 71 1.14 -6.60 4.31
C ILE A 71 0.59 -7.66 3.36
N VAL A 72 1.17 -7.77 2.17
CA VAL A 72 0.77 -8.80 1.19
C VAL A 72 1.60 -10.08 1.32
N ALA A 73 2.85 -9.97 1.77
CA ALA A 73 3.72 -11.12 2.00
C ALA A 73 4.83 -10.84 3.01
N VAL A 74 5.25 -11.89 3.73
CA VAL A 74 6.45 -11.90 4.56
C VAL A 74 7.26 -13.15 4.25
N ASP A 75 8.39 -12.97 3.59
CA ASP A 75 9.34 -14.04 3.29
C ASP A 75 10.49 -14.00 4.29
N PHE A 76 11.09 -15.17 4.54
CA PHE A 76 12.28 -15.31 5.36
C PHE A 76 13.39 -15.95 4.53
N THR A 77 14.53 -15.27 4.40
CA THR A 77 15.67 -15.72 3.61
C THR A 77 16.98 -15.34 4.29
N ALA A 78 18.10 -15.94 3.91
CA ALA A 78 19.40 -15.51 4.40
C ALA A 78 19.87 -14.31 3.57
N VAL A 79 19.92 -13.12 4.18
CA VAL A 79 20.42 -11.92 3.50
C VAL A 79 21.94 -11.86 3.69
N GLY A 80 22.69 -12.07 2.61
CA GLY A 80 24.13 -12.33 2.67
C GLY A 80 25.03 -11.14 3.07
N SER A 81 24.46 -9.98 3.39
CA SER A 81 25.22 -8.77 3.74
C SER A 81 24.49 -7.93 4.77
N LYS A 82 25.25 -7.14 5.55
CA LYS A 82 24.72 -6.06 6.40
C LYS A 82 24.94 -4.68 5.79
N GLU A 83 25.76 -4.54 4.75
CA GLU A 83 25.99 -3.26 4.08
C GLU A 83 24.83 -2.94 3.13
N VAL A 84 24.14 -1.83 3.40
CA VAL A 84 22.90 -1.48 2.71
C VAL A 84 23.04 -1.37 1.20
N MET A 85 24.19 -0.86 0.72
CA MET A 85 24.44 -0.73 -0.71
C MET A 85 24.57 -2.09 -1.39
N GLN A 86 25.19 -3.06 -0.72
CA GLN A 86 25.29 -4.43 -1.22
C GLN A 86 23.92 -5.12 -1.18
N ILE A 87 23.14 -4.92 -0.10
CA ILE A 87 21.78 -5.47 -0.02
C ILE A 87 20.91 -4.95 -1.17
N LEU A 88 20.91 -3.63 -1.41
CA LEU A 88 20.15 -3.03 -2.51
C LEU A 88 20.63 -3.51 -3.88
N GLU A 89 21.94 -3.72 -4.07
CA GLU A 89 22.48 -4.32 -5.29
C GLU A 89 22.04 -5.78 -5.46
N ASP A 90 22.02 -6.56 -4.38
CA ASP A 90 21.59 -7.96 -4.38
C ASP A 90 20.08 -8.09 -4.62
N MET A 91 19.26 -7.16 -4.10
CA MET A 91 17.84 -7.03 -4.42
C MET A 91 17.65 -6.72 -5.90
N ALA A 92 18.35 -5.69 -6.42
CA ALA A 92 18.25 -5.27 -7.82
C ALA A 92 18.64 -6.38 -8.81
N LYS A 93 19.59 -7.24 -8.42
CA LYS A 93 20.14 -8.32 -9.25
C LYS A 93 19.62 -9.71 -8.89
N GLU A 94 18.71 -9.82 -7.93
CA GLU A 94 18.13 -11.06 -7.39
C GLU A 94 19.20 -12.11 -7.02
N ARG A 95 20.06 -11.77 -6.04
CA ARG A 95 21.15 -12.62 -5.54
C ARG A 95 21.10 -12.77 -4.02
N ASN A 96 21.96 -13.63 -3.47
CA ASN A 96 22.25 -13.71 -2.03
C ASN A 96 20.99 -13.77 -1.13
N GLY A 97 20.06 -14.64 -1.50
CA GLY A 97 18.79 -14.86 -0.79
C GLY A 97 17.58 -14.16 -1.41
N PHE A 98 17.78 -13.16 -2.27
CA PHE A 98 16.72 -12.57 -3.07
C PHE A 98 16.54 -13.40 -4.35
N THR A 99 15.49 -14.22 -4.43
CA THR A 99 15.20 -15.06 -5.60
C THR A 99 13.80 -14.77 -6.10
N ALA A 100 13.66 -14.54 -7.41
CA ALA A 100 12.41 -14.14 -8.05
C ALA A 100 11.73 -13.00 -7.28
N MET A 101 12.51 -12.02 -6.83
CA MET A 101 12.03 -10.93 -5.99
C MET A 101 10.92 -10.16 -6.70
N PHE A 102 11.14 -9.84 -7.99
CA PHE A 102 10.16 -9.09 -8.79
C PHE A 102 8.99 -9.98 -9.16
N GLY A 103 9.20 -11.18 -9.73
CA GLY A 103 8.09 -12.08 -10.05
C GLY A 103 7.21 -12.46 -8.85
N ARG A 104 7.75 -12.48 -7.63
CA ARG A 104 6.94 -12.65 -6.41
C ARG A 104 6.28 -11.36 -5.93
N ALA A 105 6.83 -10.20 -6.24
CA ALA A 105 6.14 -8.94 -6.01
C ALA A 105 4.90 -8.86 -6.90
N ASP A 106 5.05 -9.17 -8.19
CA ASP A 106 3.97 -9.30 -9.17
C ASP A 106 2.93 -10.32 -8.65
N GLU A 107 3.37 -11.53 -8.29
CA GLU A 107 2.49 -12.60 -7.80
C GLU A 107 1.62 -12.16 -6.59
N PHE A 108 2.18 -11.41 -5.64
CA PHE A 108 1.48 -10.98 -4.43
C PHE A 108 0.81 -9.62 -4.52
N GLY A 109 0.97 -8.86 -5.61
CA GLY A 109 0.54 -7.47 -5.67
C GLY A 109 1.32 -6.58 -4.69
N ALA A 110 2.63 -6.78 -4.58
CA ALA A 110 3.48 -6.01 -3.69
C ALA A 110 4.01 -4.76 -4.41
N ASP A 111 3.40 -3.61 -4.14
CA ASP A 111 3.90 -2.35 -4.68
C ASP A 111 5.32 -2.02 -4.19
N TYR A 112 5.64 -2.36 -2.94
CA TYR A 112 6.97 -2.13 -2.38
C TYR A 112 7.52 -3.38 -1.71
N THR A 113 8.78 -3.71 -2.02
CA THR A 113 9.52 -4.77 -1.34
C THR A 113 10.56 -4.20 -0.39
N VAL A 114 10.50 -4.58 0.88
CA VAL A 114 11.39 -4.08 1.93
C VAL A 114 12.21 -5.22 2.52
N ALA A 115 13.52 -5.18 2.33
CA ALA A 115 14.44 -6.06 3.03
C ALA A 115 14.59 -5.61 4.49
N VAL A 116 14.47 -6.54 5.44
CA VAL A 116 14.54 -6.26 6.87
C VAL A 116 15.66 -7.07 7.49
N VAL A 117 16.69 -6.39 7.99
CA VAL A 117 17.89 -7.01 8.57
C VAL A 117 18.15 -6.49 9.98
N SER A 118 19.07 -7.13 10.71
CA SER A 118 19.61 -6.60 11.98
C SER A 118 21.02 -6.04 11.79
N HIS A 119 21.36 -4.96 12.49
CA HIS A 119 22.67 -4.32 12.45
C HIS A 119 23.06 -3.84 11.04
N LEU A 120 22.11 -3.21 10.33
CA LEU A 120 22.33 -2.62 9.02
C LEU A 120 23.46 -1.58 9.09
N LEU A 121 24.36 -1.66 8.11
CA LEU A 121 25.49 -0.76 7.96
C LEU A 121 25.29 0.15 6.75
N ILE A 122 25.57 1.43 6.94
CA ILE A 122 25.66 2.44 5.90
C ILE A 122 27.09 2.96 5.91
N ARG A 123 27.89 2.49 4.93
CA ARG A 123 29.33 2.82 4.83
C ARG A 123 30.08 2.41 6.10
N GLY A 124 29.87 1.18 6.57
CA GLY A 124 30.55 0.63 7.75
C GLY A 124 30.07 1.15 9.11
N LYS A 125 29.02 1.97 9.16
CA LYS A 125 28.43 2.48 10.41
C LYS A 125 26.99 2.01 10.55
N LEU A 126 26.55 1.73 11.78
CA LEU A 126 25.15 1.42 12.05
C LEU A 126 24.24 2.53 11.51
N GLY A 127 23.24 2.13 10.73
CA GLY A 127 22.23 3.01 10.15
C GLY A 127 20.87 2.35 10.15
N CYS A 128 19.83 3.11 9.79
CA CYS A 128 18.46 2.66 9.90
C CYS A 128 17.86 2.13 8.61
N GLY A 129 18.18 2.75 7.47
CA GLY A 129 17.56 2.35 6.22
C GLY A 129 18.15 3.05 5.01
N ARG A 130 17.79 2.54 3.84
CA ARG A 130 18.02 3.18 2.56
C ARG A 130 17.05 2.63 1.51
N ALA A 131 16.34 3.53 0.85
CA ALA A 131 15.63 3.30 -0.39
C ALA A 131 16.61 3.09 -1.56
N PHE A 132 16.23 2.29 -2.55
CA PHE A 132 17.04 2.07 -3.75
C PHE A 132 17.45 3.38 -4.41
N ALA A 133 16.49 4.30 -4.56
CA ALA A 133 16.71 5.64 -5.08
C ALA A 133 15.62 6.61 -4.55
N VAL A 134 15.86 7.91 -4.77
CA VAL A 134 14.78 8.90 -4.81
C VAL A 134 14.23 8.91 -6.23
N ASN A 135 12.98 8.47 -6.42
CA ASN A 135 12.35 8.46 -7.73
C ASN A 135 11.93 9.89 -8.13
N LYS A 136 12.39 10.36 -9.30
CA LYS A 136 12.26 11.78 -9.70
C LYS A 136 11.24 12.01 -10.81
N THR A 137 10.64 10.95 -11.34
CA THR A 137 9.68 11.02 -12.44
C THR A 137 8.48 10.14 -12.12
N LEU A 138 7.33 10.48 -12.73
CA LEU A 138 6.11 9.67 -12.62
C LEU A 138 6.31 8.25 -13.16
N GLU A 139 7.14 8.10 -14.19
CA GLU A 139 7.50 6.79 -14.73
C GLU A 139 8.31 5.98 -13.72
N ALA A 140 9.33 6.58 -13.10
CA ALA A 140 10.18 5.89 -12.14
C ALA A 140 9.44 5.49 -10.87
N ILE A 141 8.46 6.29 -10.41
CA ILE A 141 7.65 5.90 -9.24
C ILE A 141 6.72 4.72 -9.55
N SER A 142 6.33 4.47 -10.80
CA SER A 142 5.38 3.42 -11.18
C SER A 142 6.04 2.11 -11.63
N ILE A 143 7.33 1.93 -11.35
CA ILE A 143 8.10 0.75 -11.77
C ILE A 143 8.52 -0.06 -10.54
N SER A 144 8.06 -1.30 -10.43
CA SER A 144 8.39 -2.20 -9.31
C SER A 144 9.90 -2.46 -9.17
N ARG A 145 10.64 -2.37 -10.28
CA ARG A 145 12.11 -2.48 -10.33
C ARG A 145 12.86 -1.32 -9.69
N THR A 146 12.18 -0.28 -9.24
CA THR A 146 12.76 0.82 -8.45
C THR A 146 12.10 0.93 -7.08
N ALA A 147 11.12 0.08 -6.76
CA ALA A 147 10.25 0.18 -5.59
C ALA A 147 10.68 -0.73 -4.43
N PHE A 148 11.96 -0.64 -4.04
CA PHE A 148 12.47 -1.42 -2.91
C PHE A 148 13.46 -0.69 -2.03
N ALA A 149 13.50 -1.09 -0.76
CA ALA A 149 14.35 -0.52 0.27
C ALA A 149 14.92 -1.61 1.18
N ALA A 150 15.94 -1.25 1.95
CA ALA A 150 16.49 -2.08 3.01
C ALA A 150 16.48 -1.29 4.33
N ILE A 151 15.98 -1.90 5.40
CA ILE A 151 15.84 -1.27 6.72
C ILE A 151 16.35 -2.18 7.84
N ASP A 152 16.83 -1.56 8.90
CA ASP A 152 17.16 -2.23 10.15
C ASP A 152 15.89 -2.45 10.98
N PHE A 153 15.75 -3.65 11.54
CA PHE A 153 14.61 -4.03 12.35
C PHE A 153 14.43 -3.16 13.61
N ALA A 154 15.50 -2.63 14.18
CA ALA A 154 15.42 -1.78 15.35
C ALA A 154 14.86 -0.38 15.06
N CYS A 155 14.80 0.06 13.79
CA CYS A 155 14.42 1.43 13.44
C CYS A 155 12.92 1.61 13.13
N GLY A 156 12.21 0.53 12.80
CA GLY A 156 10.76 0.49 12.82
C GLY A 156 10.02 1.35 11.78
N ALA A 157 8.78 1.70 12.11
CA ALA A 157 7.83 2.31 11.19
C ALA A 157 8.25 3.69 10.65
N HIS A 158 8.93 4.49 11.46
CA HIS A 158 9.36 5.82 11.03
C HIS A 158 10.37 5.72 9.89
N THR A 159 11.34 4.80 9.98
CA THR A 159 12.27 4.56 8.89
C THR A 159 11.57 3.96 7.68
N LEU A 160 10.64 3.02 7.89
CA LEU A 160 9.81 2.51 6.80
C LEU A 160 9.10 3.65 6.04
N ALA A 161 8.47 4.58 6.75
CA ALA A 161 7.80 5.74 6.15
C ALA A 161 8.77 6.65 5.38
N HIS A 162 9.96 6.91 5.96
CA HIS A 162 11.00 7.73 5.33
C HIS A 162 11.50 7.11 4.01
N GLU A 163 11.84 5.81 4.02
CA GLU A 163 12.34 5.14 2.83
C GLU A 163 11.24 4.99 1.76
N LEU A 164 10.00 4.68 2.15
CA LEU A 164 8.87 4.70 1.21
C LEU A 164 8.67 6.09 0.62
N GLY A 165 8.84 7.16 1.41
CA GLY A 165 8.82 8.54 0.93
C GLY A 165 9.80 8.77 -0.22
N HIS A 166 11.04 8.28 -0.12
CA HIS A 166 12.02 8.35 -1.21
C HIS A 166 11.58 7.59 -2.48
N LEU A 167 11.05 6.38 -2.31
CA LEU A 167 10.52 5.59 -3.42
C LEU A 167 9.31 6.25 -4.08
N MET A 168 8.51 6.99 -3.30
CA MET A 168 7.38 7.79 -3.76
C MET A 168 7.79 9.17 -4.31
N GLY A 169 9.08 9.48 -4.30
CA GLY A 169 9.66 10.67 -4.92
C GLY A 169 9.76 11.90 -4.01
N LEU A 170 9.67 11.70 -2.69
CA LEU A 170 10.01 12.70 -1.70
C LEU A 170 11.53 12.74 -1.46
N ASN A 171 12.04 13.91 -1.08
CA ASN A 171 13.44 14.07 -0.69
C ASN A 171 13.56 14.86 0.62
N HIS A 172 14.75 14.95 1.21
CA HIS A 172 14.91 15.47 2.57
C HIS A 172 14.56 16.96 2.73
N GLY A 173 14.84 17.78 1.71
CA GLY A 173 14.51 19.19 1.69
C GLY A 173 15.63 20.16 2.11
N SER A 174 15.27 21.43 2.14
CA SER A 174 16.22 22.55 2.18
C SER A 174 17.06 22.60 3.46
N LEU A 175 16.48 22.28 4.62
CA LEU A 175 17.22 22.28 5.89
C LEU A 175 18.34 21.22 5.88
N VAL A 176 18.04 20.05 5.33
CA VAL A 176 19.05 18.98 5.20
C VAL A 176 20.11 19.35 4.16
N ASP A 177 19.72 19.97 3.04
CA ASP A 177 20.67 20.50 2.05
C ASP A 177 21.61 21.56 2.63
N GLN A 178 21.11 22.38 3.55
CA GLN A 178 21.93 23.32 4.31
C GLN A 178 22.94 22.62 5.22
N CYS A 179 22.53 21.54 5.90
CA CYS A 179 23.43 20.78 6.78
C CYS A 179 24.44 19.91 6.01
N ASP A 180 24.10 19.43 4.82
CA ASP A 180 24.92 18.54 3.99
C ASP A 180 24.83 18.90 2.49
N PRO A 181 25.48 20.01 2.09
CA PRO A 181 25.32 20.56 0.75
C PRO A 181 25.93 19.68 -0.34
N GLY A 182 25.36 19.79 -1.55
CA GLY A 182 25.88 19.11 -2.75
C GLY A 182 25.50 17.64 -2.88
N LYS A 183 24.49 17.18 -2.12
CA LYS A 183 23.94 15.82 -2.21
C LYS A 183 22.56 15.74 -2.87
N ASN A 184 22.07 16.84 -3.42
CA ASN A 184 20.79 16.93 -4.11
C ASN A 184 19.60 16.60 -3.20
N HIS A 185 19.62 17.10 -1.95
CA HIS A 185 18.54 16.87 -0.97
C HIS A 185 17.22 17.59 -1.34
N THR A 186 17.26 18.52 -2.30
CA THR A 186 16.12 19.29 -2.80
C THR A 186 15.59 18.82 -4.16
N VAL A 187 16.13 17.72 -4.71
CA VAL A 187 15.70 17.19 -6.02
C VAL A 187 14.72 16.05 -5.82
N ALA A 188 13.43 16.37 -5.94
CA ALA A 188 12.30 15.46 -5.77
C ALA A 188 11.41 15.43 -7.02
N ILE A 189 10.28 14.72 -6.97
CA ILE A 189 9.31 14.64 -8.08
C ILE A 189 8.59 15.96 -8.37
N ALA A 190 8.53 16.84 -7.36
CA ALA A 190 8.04 18.21 -7.48
C ALA A 190 8.80 19.12 -6.49
N PRO A 191 8.84 20.44 -6.71
CA PRO A 191 9.53 21.38 -5.82
C PRO A 191 9.04 21.34 -4.36
N TYR A 192 7.75 21.06 -4.14
CA TYR A 192 7.12 20.95 -2.83
C TYR A 192 7.22 19.55 -2.21
N ALA A 193 7.73 18.55 -2.93
CA ALA A 193 7.80 17.16 -2.49
C ALA A 193 9.01 16.90 -1.58
N LEU A 194 9.23 17.77 -0.60
CA LEU A 194 10.39 17.68 0.31
C LEU A 194 9.97 17.58 1.77
N GLY A 195 10.88 17.08 2.58
CA GLY A 195 10.82 17.20 4.01
C GLY A 195 10.88 18.64 4.48
N TYR A 196 10.27 18.88 5.62
CA TYR A 196 10.22 20.18 6.27
C TYR A 196 10.75 20.10 7.70
N GLY A 197 11.51 21.11 8.09
CA GLY A 197 12.02 21.24 9.45
C GLY A 197 12.53 22.64 9.72
N VAL A 198 12.77 22.91 11.00
CA VAL A 198 13.32 24.18 11.50
C VAL A 198 14.51 23.86 12.40
N GLY A 199 15.63 24.54 12.17
CA GLY A 199 16.87 24.40 12.95
C GLY A 199 18.06 25.05 12.26
N ASN A 200 19.26 24.89 12.82
CA ASN A 200 20.46 25.60 12.34
C ASN A 200 21.73 24.73 12.15
N CYS A 201 21.60 23.40 12.19
CA CYS A 201 22.70 22.44 11.95
C CYS A 201 23.88 22.55 12.94
N ASP A 202 23.69 23.10 14.14
CA ASP A 202 24.78 23.27 15.10
C ASP A 202 24.94 22.11 16.08
N GLY A 203 24.06 21.11 16.00
CA GLY A 203 24.06 19.93 16.86
C GLY A 203 23.70 20.25 18.32
N LYS A 204 23.08 21.40 18.59
CA LYS A 204 22.69 21.83 19.94
C LYS A 204 21.17 21.99 19.96
N PRO A 205 20.44 21.24 20.79
CA PRO A 205 18.98 21.35 20.82
C PRO A 205 18.52 22.76 21.20
N GLN A 206 17.70 23.37 20.34
CA GLN A 206 17.04 24.65 20.61
C GLN A 206 15.52 24.51 20.63
N ALA A 207 14.85 25.45 21.28
CA ALA A 207 13.40 25.46 21.37
C ALA A 207 12.78 25.68 19.98
N GLY A 208 11.80 24.84 19.63
CA GLY A 208 11.13 24.90 18.34
C GLY A 208 11.88 24.21 17.19
N GLU A 209 13.02 23.57 17.44
CA GLU A 209 13.66 22.75 16.41
C GLU A 209 12.91 21.44 16.21
N PHE A 210 12.60 21.15 14.95
CA PHE A 210 11.93 19.93 14.58
C PHE A 210 12.26 19.55 13.13
N GLY A 211 11.97 18.31 12.79
CA GLY A 211 11.96 17.81 11.43
C GLY A 211 10.81 16.84 11.27
N ASP A 212 10.22 16.82 10.10
CA ASP A 212 9.23 15.82 9.72
C ASP A 212 9.91 14.48 9.37
N ILE A 213 9.09 13.49 8.96
CA ILE A 213 9.57 12.15 8.60
C ILE A 213 10.71 12.20 7.58
N MET A 214 10.66 13.11 6.61
CA MET A 214 11.64 13.20 5.52
C MET A 214 12.90 13.96 5.92
N VAL A 215 12.91 14.75 7.00
CA VAL A 215 14.18 15.20 7.61
C VAL A 215 14.94 14.01 8.21
N GLY A 216 14.21 13.07 8.82
CA GLY A 216 14.75 11.77 9.21
C GLY A 216 15.96 11.83 10.14
N GLY A 217 16.98 11.01 9.85
CA GLY A 217 18.19 10.89 10.69
C GLY A 217 19.03 12.17 10.80
N TRP A 218 18.80 13.16 9.92
CA TRP A 218 19.49 14.45 9.95
C TRP A 218 19.14 15.29 11.16
N MET A 219 18.04 14.98 11.87
CA MET A 219 17.75 15.62 13.15
C MET A 219 18.88 15.49 14.15
N ARG A 220 19.71 14.44 14.08
CA ARG A 220 20.90 14.34 14.95
C ARG A 220 21.96 15.40 14.64
N GLN A 221 22.11 15.80 13.39
CA GLN A 221 23.03 16.89 13.02
C GLN A 221 22.42 18.26 13.29
N ILE A 222 21.10 18.39 13.15
CA ILE A 222 20.37 19.62 13.46
C ILE A 222 20.41 19.90 14.96
N ASN A 223 19.90 18.98 15.78
CA ASN A 223 19.67 19.23 17.21
C ASN A 223 20.53 18.37 18.15
N GLY A 224 21.48 17.59 17.64
CA GLY A 224 22.45 16.81 18.42
C GLY A 224 21.95 15.47 18.99
N ASN A 225 20.65 15.33 19.26
CA ASN A 225 20.10 14.15 19.96
C ASN A 225 18.98 13.42 19.20
N GLY A 226 18.52 13.95 18.06
CA GLY A 226 17.49 13.38 17.21
C GLY A 226 16.05 13.50 17.74
N LYS A 227 15.82 14.13 18.90
CA LYS A 227 14.51 14.13 19.59
C LYS A 227 13.43 14.99 18.97
N GLY A 228 13.74 15.78 17.94
CA GLY A 228 12.79 16.68 17.26
C GLY A 228 12.19 16.07 16.00
N ASN A 229 12.41 14.78 15.74
CA ASN A 229 11.86 14.12 14.57
C ASN A 229 10.39 13.74 14.83
N LEU A 230 9.48 14.23 13.99
CA LEU A 230 8.04 14.10 14.16
C LEU A 230 7.48 13.02 13.24
N PRO A 231 6.50 12.22 13.72
CA PRO A 231 5.86 11.15 12.96
C PRO A 231 4.80 11.68 11.96
N ILE A 232 5.13 12.72 11.20
CA ILE A 232 4.27 13.35 10.19
C ILE A 232 5.09 13.64 8.93
N PHE A 233 4.44 13.58 7.76
CA PHE A 233 4.95 14.16 6.53
C PHE A 233 4.62 15.65 6.50
N SER A 234 5.47 16.45 5.84
CA SER A 234 5.19 17.88 5.71
C SER A 234 3.85 18.17 5.05
N ASN A 235 3.07 19.04 5.70
CA ASN A 235 1.79 19.53 5.21
C ASN A 235 1.52 20.93 5.81
N PRO A 236 1.53 22.01 5.02
CA PRO A 236 1.37 23.38 5.51
C PRO A 236 -0.04 23.68 6.07
N ARG A 237 -1.00 22.76 5.90
CA ARG A 237 -2.36 22.88 6.46
C ARG A 237 -2.45 22.36 7.89
N ILE A 238 -1.52 21.51 8.32
CA ILE A 238 -1.51 20.95 9.66
C ILE A 238 -1.02 21.99 10.66
N ARG A 239 -1.68 22.01 11.82
CA ARG A 239 -1.28 22.79 12.98
C ARG A 239 -1.00 21.85 14.15
N ASP A 240 0.25 21.81 14.59
CA ASP A 240 0.69 21.00 15.72
C ASP A 240 1.74 21.79 16.52
N SER A 241 1.57 21.85 17.84
CA SER A 241 2.49 22.53 18.76
C SER A 241 3.94 22.02 18.71
N ARG A 242 4.17 20.84 18.15
CA ARG A 242 5.50 20.24 17.96
C ARG A 242 6.22 20.80 16.73
N CYS A 243 5.50 21.41 15.78
CA CYS A 243 6.04 21.93 14.52
C CYS A 243 6.57 23.37 14.67
N GLY A 244 7.60 23.51 15.50
CA GLY A 244 8.24 24.79 15.74
C GLY A 244 7.37 25.79 16.49
N LEU A 245 7.84 27.04 16.58
CA LEU A 245 7.19 28.08 17.37
C LEU A 245 5.85 28.54 16.78
N GLU A 246 5.71 28.45 15.45
CA GLU A 246 4.48 28.82 14.74
C GLU A 246 3.47 27.67 14.68
N GLY A 247 3.91 26.44 15.00
CA GLY A 247 3.09 25.24 14.98
C GLY A 247 2.65 24.81 13.58
N ILE A 248 3.39 25.18 12.53
CA ILE A 248 3.08 24.86 11.13
C ILE A 248 4.00 23.74 10.66
N CYS A 249 3.42 22.63 10.22
CA CYS A 249 4.15 21.41 9.88
C CYS A 249 4.56 21.32 8.40
N GLY A 250 4.80 22.45 7.73
CA GLY A 250 5.13 22.45 6.30
C GLY A 250 5.26 23.84 5.71
N ASP A 251 5.59 23.88 4.43
CA ASP A 251 5.69 25.09 3.62
C ASP A 251 5.07 24.83 2.23
N PRO A 252 4.16 25.68 1.74
CA PRO A 252 3.44 25.40 0.48
C PRO A 252 4.32 25.40 -0.78
N ILE A 253 5.55 25.92 -0.69
CA ILE A 253 6.47 26.01 -1.84
C ILE A 253 7.41 24.81 -1.87
N SER A 254 7.90 24.39 -0.70
CA SER A 254 9.02 23.46 -0.58
C SER A 254 8.77 22.28 0.35
N GLY A 255 7.78 22.33 1.24
CA GLY A 255 7.51 21.30 2.26
C GLY A 255 6.03 20.93 2.34
N ASP A 256 5.52 20.29 1.30
CA ASP A 256 4.17 19.73 1.21
C ASP A 256 4.21 18.31 0.63
N ALA A 257 4.91 17.43 1.34
CA ALA A 257 5.01 16.01 1.02
C ALA A 257 3.63 15.34 0.95
N ALA A 258 2.70 15.73 1.83
CA ALA A 258 1.35 15.20 1.82
C ALA A 258 0.61 15.47 0.50
N ARG A 259 0.74 16.68 -0.06
CA ARG A 259 0.23 17.00 -1.40
C ARG A 259 0.85 16.10 -2.47
N ALA A 260 2.18 15.95 -2.47
CA ALA A 260 2.87 15.12 -3.46
C ALA A 260 2.40 13.66 -3.42
N LEU A 261 2.24 13.11 -2.21
CA LEU A 261 1.73 11.75 -2.00
C LEU A 261 0.27 11.62 -2.49
N ASN A 262 -0.58 12.61 -2.21
CA ASN A 262 -1.99 12.58 -2.58
C ASN A 262 -2.24 12.68 -4.09
N GLU A 263 -1.51 13.56 -4.78
CA GLU A 263 -1.65 13.76 -6.23
C GLU A 263 -1.25 12.52 -7.04
N ASN A 264 -0.49 11.61 -6.43
CA ASN A 264 0.06 10.42 -7.06
C ASN A 264 -0.39 9.11 -6.40
N ALA A 265 -1.32 9.15 -5.44
CA ALA A 265 -1.71 8.00 -4.61
C ALA A 265 -1.99 6.72 -5.43
N ARG A 266 -2.76 6.86 -6.52
CA ARG A 266 -3.08 5.76 -7.44
C ARG A 266 -1.88 5.14 -8.13
N ARG A 267 -0.83 5.92 -8.38
CA ARG A 267 0.39 5.42 -9.04
C ARG A 267 1.23 4.59 -8.10
N TYR A 268 1.18 4.86 -6.79
CA TYR A 268 1.90 4.09 -5.77
C TYR A 268 1.19 2.78 -5.40
N ALA A 269 -0.13 2.74 -5.58
CA ALA A 269 -1.01 1.61 -5.27
C ALA A 269 -1.34 0.73 -6.50
N ALA A 270 -0.61 0.92 -7.59
CA ALA A 270 -0.85 0.25 -8.87
C ALA A 270 0.47 -0.16 -9.54
N HIS A 271 1.49 -0.48 -8.75
CA HIS A 271 2.70 -1.09 -9.31
C HIS A 271 2.40 -2.52 -9.74
N GLU A 272 1.74 -3.28 -8.86
CA GLU A 272 1.44 -4.69 -9.05
C GLU A 272 0.03 -5.00 -8.56
N GLU A 273 -0.73 -5.77 -9.33
CA GLU A 273 -1.98 -6.35 -8.87
C GLU A 273 -1.76 -7.83 -8.53
N PRO A 274 -2.36 -8.35 -7.44
CA PRO A 274 -2.11 -9.73 -7.04
C PRO A 274 -2.64 -10.70 -8.09
N ASP A 275 -1.90 -11.80 -8.27
CA ASP A 275 -2.41 -12.93 -9.02
C ASP A 275 -3.63 -13.54 -8.32
N VAL A 276 -4.58 -14.03 -9.11
CA VAL A 276 -5.80 -14.60 -8.56
C VAL A 276 -5.53 -15.81 -7.66
N HIS A 277 -4.48 -16.58 -7.89
CA HIS A 277 -4.22 -17.79 -7.11
C HIS A 277 -3.68 -17.54 -5.70
N VAL A 278 -3.18 -16.33 -5.40
CA VAL A 278 -2.67 -16.00 -4.06
C VAL A 278 -3.73 -15.43 -3.13
N LEU A 279 -4.91 -15.08 -3.66
CA LEU A 279 -6.00 -14.56 -2.87
C LEU A 279 -6.51 -15.62 -1.88
N TYR A 280 -7.10 -15.13 -0.78
CA TYR A 280 -7.76 -16.01 0.17
C TYR A 280 -9.11 -16.49 -0.39
N TYR A 281 -9.27 -17.81 -0.44
CA TYR A 281 -10.54 -18.48 -0.72
C TYR A 281 -10.84 -19.42 0.43
N GLU A 282 -12.05 -19.33 0.99
CA GLU A 282 -12.46 -20.19 2.10
C GLU A 282 -12.54 -21.67 1.67
N ASP A 283 -13.02 -21.91 0.44
CA ASP A 283 -13.24 -23.24 -0.10
C ASP A 283 -11.97 -23.81 -0.75
N ALA A 284 -11.53 -24.98 -0.26
CA ALA A 284 -10.32 -25.62 -0.76
C ALA A 284 -10.43 -26.09 -2.22
N ALA A 285 -11.62 -26.47 -2.68
CA ALA A 285 -11.84 -26.91 -4.06
C ALA A 285 -11.87 -25.72 -5.02
N LEU A 286 -12.46 -24.59 -4.61
CA LEU A 286 -12.38 -23.34 -5.37
C LEU A 286 -10.92 -22.91 -5.52
N ARG A 287 -10.18 -22.87 -4.41
CA ARG A 287 -8.74 -22.56 -4.42
C ARG A 287 -7.97 -23.51 -5.33
N ALA A 288 -8.23 -24.81 -5.28
CA ALA A 288 -7.56 -25.80 -6.12
C ALA A 288 -7.83 -25.54 -7.62
N CYS A 289 -9.09 -25.29 -7.99
CA CYS A 289 -9.44 -24.94 -9.37
C CYS A 289 -8.71 -23.68 -9.84
N ILE A 290 -8.64 -22.65 -8.99
CA ILE A 290 -8.00 -21.39 -9.34
C ILE A 290 -6.50 -21.56 -9.52
N VAL A 291 -5.83 -22.24 -8.59
CA VAL A 291 -4.39 -22.54 -8.66
C VAL A 291 -4.05 -23.40 -9.87
N GLU A 292 -4.92 -24.34 -10.25
CA GLU A 292 -4.68 -25.22 -11.39
C GLU A 292 -4.79 -24.48 -12.73
N LYS A 293 -5.77 -23.60 -12.88
CA LYS A 293 -6.16 -23.03 -14.19
C LYS A 293 -5.69 -21.60 -14.43
N TYR A 294 -5.48 -20.82 -13.37
CA TYR A 294 -5.28 -19.36 -13.47
C TYR A 294 -4.05 -18.89 -12.71
N ARG A 295 -3.06 -19.78 -12.54
CA ARG A 295 -1.78 -19.40 -11.94
C ARG A 295 -1.07 -18.36 -12.78
N GLY A 296 -0.60 -17.27 -12.17
CA GLY A 296 0.07 -16.19 -12.89
C GLY A 296 -0.88 -15.30 -13.68
N THR A 297 -2.19 -15.36 -13.39
CA THR A 297 -3.17 -14.44 -13.97
C THR A 297 -3.47 -13.34 -12.95
N GLU A 298 -3.20 -12.09 -13.31
CA GLU A 298 -3.54 -10.93 -12.50
C GLU A 298 -5.06 -10.82 -12.30
N ILE A 299 -5.46 -10.29 -11.15
CA ILE A 299 -6.88 -10.13 -10.81
C ILE A 299 -7.64 -9.22 -11.80
N ALA A 300 -7.00 -8.18 -12.35
CA ALA A 300 -7.57 -7.33 -13.41
C ALA A 300 -7.79 -8.07 -14.74
N ASP A 301 -7.02 -9.13 -15.01
CA ASP A 301 -7.04 -9.83 -16.29
C ASP A 301 -7.94 -11.06 -16.29
N LEU A 302 -8.37 -11.55 -15.11
CA LEU A 302 -9.28 -12.69 -15.00
C LEU A 302 -10.70 -12.33 -15.46
N SER A 303 -10.95 -12.48 -16.75
CA SER A 303 -12.25 -12.25 -17.38
C SER A 303 -13.15 -13.48 -17.46
N GLU A 304 -12.58 -14.69 -17.31
CA GLU A 304 -13.29 -15.96 -17.35
C GLU A 304 -12.89 -16.87 -16.18
N LEU A 305 -13.90 -17.38 -15.46
CA LEU A 305 -13.72 -18.38 -14.40
C LEU A 305 -14.56 -19.62 -14.72
N ALA A 306 -13.90 -20.76 -14.90
CA ALA A 306 -14.51 -22.03 -15.25
C ALA A 306 -14.08 -23.13 -14.27
N CYS A 307 -14.92 -23.36 -13.26
CA CYS A 307 -14.74 -24.41 -12.25
C CYS A 307 -15.96 -25.35 -12.17
N PRO A 308 -16.41 -25.96 -13.29
CA PRO A 308 -17.51 -26.90 -13.25
C PRO A 308 -17.10 -28.20 -12.55
N LEU A 309 -18.05 -28.84 -11.85
CA LEU A 309 -17.89 -30.17 -11.23
C LEU A 309 -16.69 -30.27 -10.25
N ALA A 310 -16.30 -29.14 -9.66
CA ALA A 310 -15.14 -29.05 -8.77
C ALA A 310 -15.46 -29.41 -7.31
N SER A 311 -16.72 -29.70 -6.98
CA SER A 311 -17.20 -29.93 -5.59
C SER A 311 -17.09 -28.70 -4.68
N ILE A 312 -17.23 -27.50 -5.26
CA ILE A 312 -17.20 -26.22 -4.53
C ILE A 312 -18.47 -26.07 -3.68
N VAL A 313 -18.31 -25.62 -2.43
CA VAL A 313 -19.40 -25.39 -1.47
C VAL A 313 -19.53 -23.90 -1.10
N SER A 314 -18.41 -23.19 -0.93
CA SER A 314 -18.36 -21.75 -0.62
C SER A 314 -17.68 -20.96 -1.74
N LEU A 315 -18.17 -19.74 -1.98
CA LEU A 315 -17.59 -18.78 -2.93
C LEU A 315 -16.88 -17.61 -2.23
N ALA A 316 -16.74 -17.67 -0.90
CA ALA A 316 -16.10 -16.58 -0.15
C ALA A 316 -14.65 -16.38 -0.62
N GLY A 317 -14.28 -15.12 -0.87
CA GLY A 317 -13.03 -14.70 -1.50
C GLY A 317 -13.16 -14.28 -2.96
N MET A 318 -14.28 -14.63 -3.63
CA MET A 318 -14.51 -14.25 -5.04
C MET A 318 -14.92 -12.79 -5.23
N GLU A 319 -15.35 -12.10 -4.19
CA GLU A 319 -15.81 -10.71 -4.24
C GLU A 319 -14.77 -9.74 -4.79
N ARG A 320 -13.47 -10.10 -4.79
CA ARG A 320 -12.39 -9.29 -5.36
C ARG A 320 -12.24 -9.43 -6.88
N LEU A 321 -12.84 -10.45 -7.51
CA LEU A 321 -12.64 -10.78 -8.94
C LEU A 321 -13.48 -9.88 -9.86
N MET A 322 -13.26 -8.57 -9.78
CA MET A 322 -14.09 -7.52 -10.40
C MET A 322 -13.97 -7.42 -11.93
N ALA A 323 -13.06 -8.18 -12.54
CA ALA A 323 -12.87 -8.24 -13.99
C ALA A 323 -13.72 -9.32 -14.68
N LEU A 324 -14.32 -10.24 -13.92
CA LEU A 324 -15.05 -11.38 -14.45
C LEU A 324 -16.19 -10.98 -15.38
N ARG A 325 -16.33 -11.73 -16.47
CA ARG A 325 -17.37 -11.59 -17.48
C ARG A 325 -18.12 -12.91 -17.68
N ASN A 326 -17.38 -14.02 -17.77
CA ASN A 326 -17.94 -15.35 -17.96
C ASN A 326 -17.62 -16.21 -16.74
N ILE A 327 -18.66 -16.72 -16.07
CA ILE A 327 -18.50 -17.52 -14.86
C ILE A 327 -19.25 -18.84 -15.06
N ASP A 328 -18.52 -19.96 -15.07
CA ASP A 328 -19.06 -21.31 -15.07
C ASP A 328 -18.72 -22.01 -13.75
N LEU A 329 -19.74 -22.17 -12.92
CA LEU A 329 -19.69 -22.88 -11.64
C LEU A 329 -20.68 -24.05 -11.64
N ALA A 330 -21.03 -24.58 -12.81
CA ALA A 330 -22.04 -25.62 -12.94
C ALA A 330 -21.62 -26.94 -12.27
N GLY A 331 -22.59 -27.66 -11.70
CA GLY A 331 -22.39 -28.98 -11.10
C GLY A 331 -21.60 -28.99 -9.79
N ASN A 332 -21.63 -27.90 -9.03
CA ASN A 332 -21.04 -27.82 -7.68
C ASN A 332 -22.12 -27.99 -6.58
N ASP A 333 -21.74 -27.87 -5.31
CA ASP A 333 -22.65 -27.93 -4.15
C ASP A 333 -22.75 -26.56 -3.44
N ILE A 334 -22.72 -25.46 -4.22
CA ILE A 334 -22.69 -24.10 -3.70
C ILE A 334 -23.93 -23.83 -2.84
N ARG A 335 -23.71 -23.26 -1.65
CA ARG A 335 -24.80 -22.97 -0.69
C ARG A 335 -25.09 -21.48 -0.56
N ASP A 336 -24.04 -20.68 -0.58
CA ASP A 336 -24.13 -19.22 -0.55
C ASP A 336 -23.59 -18.63 -1.85
N ALA A 337 -24.43 -17.87 -2.54
CA ALA A 337 -24.11 -17.18 -3.77
C ALA A 337 -23.94 -15.67 -3.56
N SER A 338 -23.97 -15.20 -2.30
CA SER A 338 -23.80 -13.79 -1.96
C SER A 338 -22.52 -13.14 -2.49
N PRO A 339 -21.36 -13.82 -2.62
CA PRO A 339 -20.17 -13.20 -3.24
C PRO A 339 -20.40 -12.80 -4.70
N LEU A 340 -21.23 -13.53 -5.44
CA LEU A 340 -21.59 -13.17 -6.83
C LEU A 340 -22.48 -11.91 -6.89
N GLU A 341 -23.21 -11.62 -5.81
CA GLU A 341 -24.00 -10.40 -5.68
C GLU A 341 -23.12 -9.15 -5.48
N MET A 342 -21.81 -9.29 -5.23
CA MET A 342 -20.86 -8.17 -5.13
C MET A 342 -20.21 -7.81 -6.48
N LEU A 343 -20.21 -8.73 -7.45
CA LEU A 343 -19.56 -8.51 -8.74
C LEU A 343 -20.29 -7.46 -9.61
N PRO A 344 -19.61 -6.70 -10.47
CA PRO A 344 -20.25 -5.64 -11.27
C PRO A 344 -21.16 -6.22 -12.35
N ALA A 345 -22.49 -6.02 -12.22
CA ALA A 345 -23.52 -6.65 -13.07
C ALA A 345 -23.36 -6.33 -14.56
N GLU A 346 -22.87 -5.13 -14.85
CA GLU A 346 -22.64 -4.59 -16.18
C GLU A 346 -21.50 -5.30 -16.91
N LYS A 347 -20.51 -5.85 -16.19
CA LYS A 347 -19.39 -6.60 -16.77
C LYS A 347 -19.74 -8.06 -17.06
N ILE A 348 -20.60 -8.66 -16.23
CA ILE A 348 -21.02 -10.04 -16.41
C ILE A 348 -21.74 -10.18 -17.76
N LEU A 349 -21.36 -11.20 -18.52
CA LEU A 349 -21.98 -11.62 -19.78
C LEU A 349 -22.72 -12.94 -19.61
N ARG A 350 -22.17 -13.85 -18.80
CA ARG A 350 -22.77 -15.16 -18.51
C ARG A 350 -22.39 -15.64 -17.10
N LEU A 351 -23.37 -16.14 -16.37
CA LEU A 351 -23.18 -16.86 -15.11
C LEU A 351 -23.94 -18.19 -15.16
N ASP A 352 -23.23 -19.32 -15.11
CA ASP A 352 -23.81 -20.66 -15.10
C ASP A 352 -23.74 -21.28 -13.70
N LEU A 353 -24.90 -21.48 -13.08
CA LEU A 353 -25.07 -22.11 -11.78
C LEU A 353 -25.86 -23.42 -11.86
N ARG A 354 -26.01 -24.02 -13.05
CA ARG A 354 -26.71 -25.30 -13.19
C ARG A 354 -26.15 -26.35 -12.24
N GLY A 355 -26.99 -27.26 -11.74
CA GLY A 355 -26.56 -28.31 -10.81
C GLY A 355 -26.30 -27.88 -9.36
N ASN A 356 -26.32 -26.58 -9.04
CA ASN A 356 -26.13 -26.08 -7.66
C ASN A 356 -27.45 -26.03 -6.88
N HIS A 357 -28.00 -27.19 -6.55
CA HIS A 357 -29.36 -27.32 -6.02
C HIS A 357 -29.54 -26.79 -4.58
N ARG A 358 -28.45 -26.54 -3.85
CA ARG A 358 -28.48 -26.06 -2.45
C ARG A 358 -28.53 -24.55 -2.29
N ILE A 359 -28.32 -23.79 -3.36
CA ILE A 359 -28.46 -22.33 -3.34
C ILE A 359 -29.93 -21.99 -3.00
N SER A 360 -30.12 -21.02 -2.10
CA SER A 360 -31.47 -20.57 -1.76
C SER A 360 -32.19 -19.96 -2.97
N CYS A 361 -33.49 -20.23 -3.11
CA CYS A 361 -34.28 -19.65 -4.19
C CYS A 361 -34.25 -18.10 -4.15
N GLN A 362 -34.25 -17.52 -2.94
CA GLN A 362 -34.18 -16.08 -2.75
C GLN A 362 -32.88 -15.45 -3.29
N SER A 363 -31.72 -16.08 -3.07
CA SER A 363 -30.45 -15.55 -3.63
C SER A 363 -30.41 -15.67 -5.15
N LEU A 364 -30.93 -16.77 -5.71
CA LEU A 364 -31.06 -16.92 -7.16
C LEU A 364 -32.01 -15.87 -7.76
N ASP A 365 -33.07 -15.47 -7.06
CA ASP A 365 -33.97 -14.41 -7.50
C ASP A 365 -33.28 -13.04 -7.51
N ARG A 366 -32.51 -12.71 -6.47
CA ARG A 366 -31.70 -11.48 -6.43
C ARG A 366 -30.69 -11.43 -7.57
N LEU A 367 -29.96 -12.53 -7.80
CA LEU A 367 -29.02 -12.62 -8.92
C LEU A 367 -29.72 -12.52 -10.27
N SER A 368 -30.87 -13.16 -10.43
CA SER A 368 -31.67 -13.10 -11.67
C SER A 368 -32.14 -11.68 -11.96
N ALA A 369 -32.58 -10.93 -10.94
CA ALA A 369 -32.98 -9.54 -11.08
C ALA A 369 -31.79 -8.63 -11.43
N LYS A 370 -30.62 -8.86 -10.80
CA LYS A 370 -29.40 -8.09 -11.04
C LYS A 370 -28.81 -8.32 -12.44
N LEU A 371 -28.85 -9.56 -12.94
CA LEU A 371 -28.13 -9.97 -14.14
C LEU A 371 -28.99 -10.05 -15.41
N SER A 372 -30.28 -9.71 -15.36
CA SER A 372 -31.16 -9.51 -16.53
C SER A 372 -31.00 -10.55 -17.65
N GLY A 373 -31.16 -11.84 -17.33
CA GLY A 373 -31.13 -12.94 -18.31
C GLY A 373 -29.75 -13.55 -18.60
N LYS A 374 -28.69 -13.05 -17.95
CA LYS A 374 -27.33 -13.62 -18.07
C LYS A 374 -27.08 -14.82 -17.16
N LEU A 375 -28.01 -15.10 -16.24
CA LEU A 375 -27.94 -16.20 -15.27
C LEU A 375 -28.60 -17.47 -15.81
N VAL A 376 -27.87 -18.58 -15.80
CA VAL A 376 -28.41 -19.93 -15.99
C VAL A 376 -28.61 -20.59 -14.63
N ARG A 377 -29.87 -20.77 -14.25
CA ARG A 377 -30.27 -21.25 -12.91
C ARG A 377 -30.16 -22.78 -12.81
N PRO A 378 -29.94 -23.35 -11.60
CA PRO A 378 -30.16 -24.77 -11.36
C PRO A 378 -31.64 -25.13 -11.52
N ALA A 379 -31.91 -26.39 -11.90
CA ALA A 379 -33.28 -26.88 -12.13
C ALA A 379 -34.16 -26.86 -10.86
N THR A 380 -33.52 -26.96 -9.69
CA THR A 380 -34.16 -26.82 -8.38
C THR A 380 -33.28 -25.96 -7.48
N CYS A 381 -33.90 -25.36 -6.46
CA CYS A 381 -33.22 -24.54 -5.46
C CYS A 381 -33.73 -24.88 -4.06
N ARG A 382 -32.96 -24.54 -3.03
CA ARG A 382 -33.37 -24.72 -1.65
C ARG A 382 -34.44 -23.69 -1.30
N ALA A 383 -35.67 -24.15 -1.07
CA ALA A 383 -36.70 -23.31 -0.48
C ALA A 383 -36.25 -22.87 0.92
N VAL A 384 -36.34 -21.58 1.21
CA VAL A 384 -36.12 -21.09 2.58
C VAL A 384 -37.36 -21.48 3.36
N GLY A 385 -37.22 -22.42 4.30
CA GLY A 385 -38.30 -22.82 5.20
C GLY A 385 -38.71 -21.65 6.09
N ARG A 386 -40.04 -21.51 6.27
CA ARG A 386 -40.68 -20.59 7.21
C ARG A 386 -40.26 -20.83 8.66
#